data_AF-A0A9D4WW87-F1
#
_entry.id   AF-A0A9D4WW87-F1
#
_cell.length_a   1.000
_cell.length_b   1.000
_cell.length_c   1.000
_cell.angle_alpha   90.00
_cell.angle_beta   90.00
_cell.angle_gamma   90.00
#
_symmetry.space_group_name_H-M   'P 1'
#
loop_
_entity.id
_entity.type
_entity.pdbx_description
1 polymer ?
#
loop_
_entity_poly.entity_id
_entity_poly.type
_entity_poly.pdbx_seq_one_letter_code
_entity_poly.pdbx_strand_id
1 'polypeptide(L)'
;MMIKMHVDLVFGFFKNASYMFRINGEVHVNHKTTPPFDTWNIEKLAEQSFLMMIECADFKQEAYPGYNNKRGHRSRCDDPFPLGKCSTFKFIYNPRSLKDHLRRNHVEVSRQQEIQNMERFPASVHLNYHPQTTWSEFQLQLIATIILKQFFFKNRINLITTHRQVSFQKQMSRSLLSEKSLSKKE
;
A
#
# COMPACT_ATOMS: atom_id res chain seq x y z
N MET A 1 -16.35 -5.94 -4.11
CA MET A 1 -16.31 -6.41 -5.51
C MET A 1 -14.89 -6.88 -5.85
N MET A 2 -14.76 -7.96 -6.60
CA MET A 2 -13.47 -8.56 -6.99
C MET A 2 -12.52 -7.57 -7.67
N ILE A 3 -13.03 -6.63 -8.48
CA ILE A 3 -12.23 -5.57 -9.12
C ILE A 3 -11.47 -4.71 -8.11
N LYS A 4 -12.10 -4.31 -6.99
CA LYS A 4 -11.44 -3.52 -5.95
C LYS A 4 -10.24 -4.26 -5.35
N MET A 5 -10.36 -5.56 -5.14
CA MET A 5 -9.26 -6.38 -4.60
C MET A 5 -8.07 -6.43 -5.56
N HIS A 6 -8.31 -6.43 -6.87
CA HIS A 6 -7.23 -6.39 -7.86
C HIS A 6 -6.57 -5.01 -7.95
N VAL A 7 -7.35 -3.93 -7.85
CA VAL A 7 -6.81 -2.56 -7.74
C VAL A 7 -5.94 -2.43 -6.48
N ASP A 8 -6.43 -2.92 -5.34
CA ASP A 8 -5.69 -2.91 -4.07
C ASP A 8 -4.42 -3.76 -4.15
N LEU A 9 -4.44 -4.87 -4.91
CA LEU A 9 -3.26 -5.70 -5.19
C LEU A 9 -2.20 -4.94 -5.98
N VAL A 10 -2.59 -4.28 -7.08
CA VAL A 10 -1.67 -3.48 -7.90
C VAL A 10 -1.09 -2.32 -7.09
N PHE A 11 -1.93 -1.66 -6.30
CA PHE A 11 -1.48 -0.60 -5.40
C PHE A 11 -0.47 -1.11 -4.35
N GLY A 12 -0.75 -2.27 -3.73
CA GLY A 12 0.16 -2.93 -2.80
C GLY A 12 1.48 -3.35 -3.45
N PHE A 13 1.44 -3.80 -4.70
CA PHE A 13 2.63 -4.08 -5.49
C PHE A 13 3.49 -2.83 -5.67
N PHE A 14 2.91 -1.70 -6.09
CA PHE A 14 3.66 -0.45 -6.25
C PHE A 14 4.29 0.04 -4.94
N LYS A 15 3.56 -0.05 -3.82
CA LYS A 15 4.10 0.27 -2.50
C LYS A 15 5.30 -0.58 -2.15
N ASN A 16 5.24 -1.89 -2.37
CA ASN A 16 6.38 -2.76 -2.08
C ASN A 16 7.54 -2.46 -3.03
N ALA A 17 7.25 -2.29 -4.33
CA ALA A 17 8.26 -2.02 -5.33
C ALA A 17 9.05 -0.74 -5.04
N SER A 18 8.40 0.34 -4.58
CA SER A 18 9.09 1.60 -4.28
C SER A 18 10.12 1.51 -3.15
N TYR A 19 10.00 0.53 -2.25
CA TYR A 19 11.03 0.24 -1.24
C TYR A 19 12.17 -0.66 -1.72
N MET A 20 12.04 -1.27 -2.91
CA MET A 20 12.99 -2.25 -3.45
C MET A 20 13.82 -1.73 -4.64
N PHE A 21 13.71 -0.46 -5.01
CA PHE A 21 14.46 0.09 -6.14
C PHE A 21 15.97 0.06 -5.88
N ARG A 22 16.69 -0.45 -6.87
CA ARG A 22 18.13 -0.22 -7.04
C ARG A 22 18.32 1.05 -7.86
N ILE A 23 19.57 1.56 -7.89
CA ILE A 23 19.97 2.62 -8.82
C ILE A 23 19.58 2.17 -10.24
N ASN A 24 18.84 3.03 -10.95
CA ASN A 24 18.32 2.80 -12.30
C ASN A 24 17.38 1.59 -12.44
N GLY A 25 16.79 1.11 -11.35
CA GLY A 25 15.71 0.12 -11.43
C GLY A 25 14.48 0.69 -12.14
N GLU A 26 13.66 -0.20 -12.71
CA GLU A 26 12.38 0.13 -13.33
C GLU A 26 11.30 -0.87 -12.88
N VAL A 27 10.06 -0.41 -12.81
CA VAL A 27 8.88 -1.25 -12.61
C VAL A 27 8.05 -1.21 -13.87
N HIS A 28 7.79 -2.38 -14.46
CA HIS A 28 6.96 -2.51 -15.65
C HIS A 28 5.65 -3.20 -15.29
N VAL A 29 4.53 -2.62 -15.71
CA VAL A 29 3.20 -3.20 -15.49
C VAL A 29 2.46 -3.27 -16.82
N ASN A 30 2.09 -4.49 -17.22
CA ASN A 30 1.21 -4.70 -18.37
C ASN A 30 -0.23 -4.68 -17.89
N HIS A 31 -1.05 -3.79 -18.44
CA HIS A 31 -2.44 -3.64 -18.03
C HIS A 31 -3.39 -3.48 -19.21
N LYS A 32 -4.60 -4.02 -19.06
CA LYS A 32 -5.67 -3.86 -20.05
C LYS A 32 -6.15 -2.40 -20.05
N THR A 33 -6.26 -1.82 -21.23
CA THR A 33 -6.68 -0.42 -21.43
C THR A 33 -8.09 -0.30 -21.99
N THR A 34 -8.88 -1.37 -21.90
CA THR A 34 -10.30 -1.39 -22.27
C THR A 34 -11.20 -1.52 -21.04
N PRO A 35 -12.47 -1.11 -21.13
CA PRO A 35 -13.45 -1.32 -20.06
C PRO A 35 -13.53 -2.78 -19.60
N PRO A 36 -13.72 -3.03 -18.28
CA PRO A 36 -13.80 -2.05 -17.19
C PRO A 36 -12.43 -1.69 -16.56
N PHE A 37 -11.32 -2.17 -17.14
CA PHE A 37 -9.98 -2.12 -16.53
C PHE A 37 -9.29 -0.77 -16.70
N ASP A 38 -9.63 -0.03 -17.74
CA ASP A 38 -9.18 1.34 -18.01
C ASP A 38 -9.45 2.31 -16.84
N THR A 39 -10.53 2.09 -16.09
CA THR A 39 -10.88 2.91 -14.91
C THR A 39 -9.92 2.79 -13.73
N TRP A 40 -8.96 1.85 -13.74
CA TRP A 40 -8.09 1.59 -12.59
C TRP A 40 -7.03 2.66 -12.37
N ASN A 41 -6.73 3.45 -13.41
CA ASN A 41 -5.75 4.54 -13.39
C ASN A 41 -4.39 4.13 -12.77
N ILE A 42 -3.68 3.25 -13.49
CA ILE A 42 -2.41 2.65 -13.05
C ILE A 42 -1.36 3.73 -12.70
N GLU A 43 -1.29 4.79 -13.50
CA GLU A 43 -0.38 5.92 -13.25
C GLU A 43 -0.62 6.54 -11.89
N LYS A 44 -1.90 6.79 -11.53
CA LYS A 44 -2.23 7.39 -10.22
C LYS A 44 -1.86 6.49 -9.04
N LEU A 45 -2.07 5.18 -9.18
CA LEU A 45 -1.68 4.20 -8.15
C LEU A 45 -0.17 4.18 -7.92
N ALA A 46 0.61 4.29 -9.00
CA ALA A 46 2.06 4.35 -8.95
C ALA A 46 2.55 5.66 -8.32
N GLU A 47 1.96 6.80 -8.71
CA GLU A 47 2.28 8.13 -8.16
C GLU A 47 2.08 8.18 -6.63
N GLN A 48 0.94 7.65 -6.16
CA GLN A 48 0.62 7.51 -4.73
C GLN A 48 1.60 6.61 -3.97
N SER A 49 2.40 5.83 -4.70
CA SER A 49 3.42 4.92 -4.17
C SER A 49 4.85 5.43 -4.42
N PHE A 50 5.02 6.73 -4.68
CA PHE A 50 6.32 7.39 -4.92
C PHE A 50 7.03 6.96 -6.22
N LEU A 51 6.28 6.46 -7.19
CA LEU A 51 6.79 6.11 -8.51
C LEU A 51 6.37 7.15 -9.54
N MET A 52 7.19 7.34 -10.56
CA MET A 52 6.94 8.26 -11.68
C MET A 52 6.89 7.47 -12.97
N MET A 53 5.84 7.65 -13.76
CA MET A 53 5.77 7.05 -15.10
C MET A 53 6.76 7.73 -16.02
N ILE A 54 7.54 6.93 -16.76
CA ILE A 54 8.47 7.42 -17.77
C ILE A 54 8.05 7.03 -19.19
N GLU A 55 7.24 5.98 -19.32
CA GLU A 55 6.80 5.47 -20.61
C GLU A 55 5.48 4.72 -20.48
N CYS A 56 4.64 4.84 -21.51
CA CYS A 56 3.49 3.98 -21.74
C CYS A 56 3.54 3.53 -23.21
N ALA A 57 3.77 2.25 -23.43
CA ALA A 57 3.90 1.66 -24.77
C ALA A 57 2.82 0.61 -25.00
N ASP A 58 2.48 0.35 -26.26
CA ASP A 58 1.56 -0.75 -26.59
C ASP A 58 2.16 -2.09 -26.20
N PHE A 59 1.38 -2.91 -25.51
CA PHE A 59 1.78 -4.27 -25.20
C PHE A 59 1.64 -5.14 -26.45
N LYS A 60 2.77 -5.72 -26.88
CA LYS A 60 2.83 -6.67 -28.00
C LYS A 60 3.12 -8.06 -27.44
N GLN A 61 2.16 -8.97 -27.53
CA GLN A 61 2.33 -10.34 -27.04
C GLN A 61 3.49 -11.05 -27.75
N GLU A 62 3.71 -10.72 -29.02
CA GLU A 62 4.74 -11.27 -29.89
C GLU A 62 6.15 -10.96 -29.40
N ALA A 63 6.32 -9.89 -28.61
CA ALA A 63 7.59 -9.53 -28.01
C ALA A 63 7.97 -10.43 -26.81
N TYR A 64 7.07 -11.32 -26.37
CA TYR A 64 7.28 -12.20 -25.21
C TYR A 64 7.04 -13.67 -25.59
N PRO A 65 8.03 -14.34 -26.22
CA PRO A 65 7.92 -15.76 -26.58
C PRO A 65 7.55 -16.63 -25.38
N GLY A 66 6.52 -17.48 -25.54
CA GLY A 66 6.01 -18.34 -24.48
C GLY A 66 4.99 -17.69 -23.54
N TYR A 67 4.69 -16.39 -23.70
CA TYR A 67 3.61 -15.75 -22.96
C TYR A 67 2.25 -16.28 -23.43
N ASN A 68 1.55 -16.96 -22.52
CA ASN A 68 0.19 -17.44 -22.69
C ASN A 68 -0.65 -16.98 -21.50
N ASN A 69 -1.61 -16.08 -21.72
CA ASN A 69 -2.47 -15.58 -20.67
C ASN A 69 -3.51 -16.63 -20.27
N LYS A 70 -3.71 -16.78 -18.95
CA LYS A 70 -4.55 -17.81 -18.34
C LYS A 70 -5.56 -17.21 -17.37
N ARG A 71 -6.71 -17.85 -17.19
CA ARG A 71 -7.76 -17.39 -16.27
C ARG A 71 -7.38 -17.67 -14.81
N GLY A 72 -7.79 -16.80 -13.91
CA GLY A 72 -7.39 -16.89 -12.50
C GLY A 72 -8.11 -17.95 -11.65
N HIS A 73 -9.21 -18.55 -12.11
CA HIS A 73 -10.03 -19.41 -11.24
C HIS A 73 -10.94 -20.41 -11.98
N ARG A 74 -11.31 -21.49 -11.28
CA ARG A 74 -12.25 -22.58 -11.67
C ARG A 74 -11.68 -23.57 -12.69
N SER A 75 -12.53 -24.48 -13.17
CA SER A 75 -12.23 -25.54 -14.15
C SER A 75 -11.61 -25.06 -15.47
N ARG A 76 -11.62 -23.75 -15.72
CA ARG A 76 -11.09 -23.09 -16.91
C ARG A 76 -9.83 -22.29 -16.62
N CYS A 77 -9.14 -22.52 -15.50
CA CYS A 77 -8.00 -21.70 -15.09
C CYS A 77 -6.88 -21.69 -16.14
N ASP A 78 -6.61 -22.81 -16.80
CA ASP A 78 -5.59 -22.88 -17.84
C ASP A 78 -6.06 -22.43 -19.22
N ASP A 79 -7.36 -22.13 -19.40
CA ASP A 79 -7.89 -21.64 -20.66
C ASP A 79 -7.40 -20.22 -20.95
N PRO A 80 -7.13 -19.89 -22.23
CA PRO A 80 -6.89 -18.53 -22.63
C PRO A 80 -8.15 -17.66 -22.54
N PHE A 81 -7.93 -16.35 -22.61
CA PHE A 81 -9.00 -15.37 -22.73
C PHE A 81 -8.61 -14.27 -23.73
N PRO A 82 -9.58 -13.59 -24.36
CA PRO A 82 -9.28 -12.45 -25.23
C PRO A 82 -8.55 -11.36 -24.45
N LEU A 83 -7.30 -11.08 -24.84
CA LEU A 83 -6.48 -10.09 -24.14
C LEU A 83 -7.02 -8.67 -24.37
N GLY A 84 -7.33 -8.33 -25.63
CA GLY A 84 -7.77 -7.00 -26.02
C GLY A 84 -6.62 -6.00 -26.07
N LYS A 85 -6.92 -4.70 -26.07
CA LYS A 85 -5.89 -3.66 -26.01
C LYS A 85 -5.25 -3.63 -24.61
N CYS A 86 -3.93 -3.64 -24.60
CA CYS A 86 -3.10 -3.59 -23.39
C CYS A 86 -1.94 -2.63 -23.63
N SER A 87 -1.44 -2.05 -22.55
CA SER A 87 -0.25 -1.21 -22.57
C SER A 87 0.73 -1.64 -21.47
N THR A 88 2.02 -1.43 -21.73
CA THR A 88 3.11 -1.57 -20.79
C THR A 88 3.43 -0.20 -20.21
N PHE A 89 3.21 -0.03 -18.91
CA PHE A 89 3.54 1.16 -18.17
C PHE A 89 4.90 0.96 -17.50
N LYS A 90 5.84 1.89 -17.70
CA LYS A 90 7.17 1.85 -17.08
C LYS A 90 7.31 2.97 -16.08
N PHE A 91 7.81 2.63 -14.90
CA PHE A 91 7.96 3.55 -13.79
C PHE A 91 9.36 3.51 -13.21
N ILE A 92 9.83 4.67 -12.74
CA ILE A 92 11.03 4.81 -11.94
C ILE A 92 10.68 5.32 -10.54
N TYR A 93 11.63 5.16 -9.62
CA TYR A 93 11.52 5.81 -8.32
C TYR A 93 11.54 7.34 -8.47
N ASN A 94 10.62 8.02 -7.79
CA ASN A 94 10.59 9.48 -7.77
C ASN A 94 11.29 10.01 -6.50
N PRO A 95 12.54 10.51 -6.59
CA PRO A 95 13.25 11.00 -5.41
C PRO A 95 12.64 12.29 -4.84
N ARG A 96 11.88 13.06 -5.63
CA ARG A 96 11.22 14.29 -5.15
C ARG A 96 10.08 13.97 -4.19
N SER A 97 9.28 12.97 -4.53
CA SER A 97 8.11 12.59 -3.73
C SER A 97 8.49 12.04 -2.34
N LEU A 98 9.66 11.37 -2.21
CA LEU A 98 10.22 11.01 -0.90
C LEU A 98 10.64 12.24 -0.10
N LYS A 99 11.37 13.19 -0.71
CA LYS A 99 11.79 14.42 -0.02
C LYS A 99 10.58 15.17 0.53
N ASP A 100 9.52 15.30 -0.27
CA ASP A 100 8.28 15.96 0.17
C ASP A 100 7.54 15.17 1.26
N HIS A 101 7.62 13.84 1.24
CA HIS A 101 7.07 13.01 2.30
C HIS A 101 7.86 13.13 3.62
N LEU A 102 9.18 13.05 3.56
CA LEU A 102 10.07 13.22 4.72
C LEU A 102 9.93 14.63 5.33
N ARG A 103 9.85 15.68 4.50
CA ARG A 103 9.61 17.05 4.98
C ARG A 103 8.28 17.17 5.71
N ARG A 104 7.20 16.61 5.15
CA ARG A 104 5.88 16.60 5.82
C ARG A 104 5.90 15.85 7.14
N ASN A 105 6.54 14.68 7.18
CA ASN A 105 6.67 13.91 8.42
C ASN A 105 7.49 14.67 9.48
N HIS A 106 8.59 15.34 9.09
CA HIS A 106 9.37 16.15 10.02
C HIS A 106 8.55 17.31 10.60
N VAL A 107 7.81 18.04 9.77
CA VAL A 107 6.93 19.13 10.25
C VAL A 107 5.85 18.61 11.21
N GLU A 108 5.27 17.44 10.92
CA GLU A 108 4.27 16.82 11.80
C GLU A 108 4.88 16.39 13.14
N VAL A 109 6.06 15.77 13.12
CA VAL A 109 6.81 15.41 14.34
C VAL A 109 7.17 16.65 15.15
N SER A 110 7.64 17.71 14.51
CA SER A 110 7.93 18.99 15.18
C SER A 110 6.68 19.57 15.86
N ARG A 111 5.52 19.58 15.18
CA ARG A 111 4.25 20.04 15.77
C ARG A 111 3.82 19.20 16.97
N GLN A 112 3.93 17.87 16.87
CA GLN A 112 3.56 16.98 17.97
C GLN A 112 4.48 17.18 19.17
N GLN A 113 5.75 17.46 18.94
CA GLN A 113 6.73 17.73 20.00
C GLN A 113 6.48 19.10 20.65
N GLU A 114 6.07 20.13 19.89
CA GLU A 114 5.59 21.40 20.43
C GLU A 114 4.34 21.24 21.30
N ILE A 115 3.35 20.44 20.86
CA ILE A 115 2.14 20.12 21.63
C ILE A 115 2.51 19.36 22.93
N GLN A 116 3.39 18.36 22.86
CA GLN A 116 3.86 17.63 24.05
C GLN A 116 4.68 18.50 25.01
N ASN A 117 5.44 19.47 24.50
CA ASN A 117 6.18 20.42 25.33
C ASN A 117 5.24 21.42 26.02
N MET A 118 4.14 21.80 25.37
CA MET A 118 3.07 22.62 25.97
C MET A 118 2.31 21.87 27.08
N GLU A 119 2.10 20.57 26.94
CA GLU A 119 1.45 19.73 27.96
C GLU A 119 2.34 19.41 29.18
N ARG A 120 3.65 19.70 29.11
CA ARG A 120 4.64 19.40 30.19
C ARG A 120 4.85 20.51 31.22
N PHE A 121 4.27 21.69 31.05
CA PHE A 121 4.34 22.71 32.10
C PHE A 121 3.37 22.35 33.25
N PRO A 122 3.82 22.28 34.52
CA PRO A 122 2.87 22.13 35.62
C PRO A 122 1.97 23.36 35.63
N ALA A 123 0.66 23.14 35.73
CA ALA A 123 -0.31 24.22 35.87
C ALA A 123 0.11 25.09 37.07
N SER A 124 0.62 26.28 36.79
CA SER A 124 0.94 27.28 37.80
C SER A 124 -0.36 27.64 38.52
N VAL A 125 -0.38 27.43 39.83
CA VAL A 125 -1.46 27.86 40.72
C VAL A 125 -1.60 29.38 40.62
N HIS A 126 -2.85 29.83 40.45
CA HIS A 126 -3.37 31.20 40.58
C HIS A 126 -3.11 32.20 39.42
N LEU A 127 -4.05 32.25 38.47
CA LEU A 127 -5.08 33.30 38.44
C LEU A 127 -6.26 32.84 37.56
N ASN A 128 -7.47 33.15 38.01
CA ASN A 128 -8.75 32.75 37.41
C ASN A 128 -8.81 32.91 35.89
N TYR A 129 -8.89 31.79 35.17
CA TYR A 129 -9.47 31.73 33.84
C TYR A 129 -10.51 30.61 33.84
N HIS A 130 -11.79 30.98 33.81
CA HIS A 130 -12.87 30.05 33.63
C HIS A 130 -13.36 30.16 32.18
N PRO A 131 -12.85 29.37 31.22
CA PRO A 131 -13.48 29.26 29.92
C PRO A 131 -14.68 28.33 30.05
N GLN A 132 -15.88 28.90 30.14
CA GLN A 132 -17.11 28.15 29.91
C GLN A 132 -17.04 27.62 28.47
N THR A 133 -16.77 26.33 28.28
CA THR A 133 -16.72 25.69 26.95
C THR A 133 -17.70 24.51 26.93
N THR A 134 -18.93 24.80 26.53
CA THR A 134 -19.87 23.77 26.08
C THR A 134 -19.52 23.45 24.62
N TRP A 135 -18.79 22.36 24.41
CA TRP A 135 -18.53 21.84 23.06
C TRP A 135 -19.85 21.41 22.43
N SER A 136 -20.10 21.82 21.19
CA SER A 136 -21.28 21.32 20.46
C SER A 136 -21.11 19.83 20.14
N GLU A 137 -22.23 19.10 20.10
CA GLU A 137 -22.25 17.65 19.83
C GLU A 137 -21.46 17.29 18.56
N PHE A 138 -21.48 18.16 17.54
CA PHE A 138 -20.72 18.00 16.30
C PHE A 138 -19.20 18.04 16.50
N GLN A 139 -18.69 18.85 17.43
CA GLN A 139 -17.26 18.92 17.74
C GLN A 139 -16.80 17.66 18.50
N LEU A 140 -17.63 17.18 19.44
CA LEU A 140 -17.36 15.92 20.14
C LEU A 140 -17.39 14.72 19.18
N GLN A 141 -18.34 14.71 18.24
CA GLN A 141 -18.44 13.67 17.21
C GLN A 141 -17.24 13.68 16.26
N LEU A 142 -16.75 14.87 15.88
CA LEU A 142 -15.58 15.03 15.02
C LEU A 142 -14.31 14.54 15.71
N ILE A 143 -14.11 14.91 16.97
CA ILE A 143 -12.95 14.50 17.77
C ILE A 143 -12.99 12.99 18.03
N ALA A 144 -14.14 12.44 18.41
CA ALA A 144 -14.32 10.99 18.58
C ALA A 144 -14.02 10.23 17.28
N THR A 145 -14.45 10.76 16.13
CA THR A 145 -14.15 10.17 14.81
C THR A 145 -12.66 10.20 14.47
N ILE A 146 -11.96 11.29 14.82
CA ILE A 146 -10.52 11.42 14.59
C ILE A 146 -9.74 10.44 15.47
N ILE A 147 -10.09 10.34 16.75
CA ILE A 147 -9.45 9.43 17.71
C ILE A 147 -9.67 7.97 17.31
N LEU A 148 -10.91 7.60 16.92
CA LEU A 148 -11.20 6.26 16.42
C LEU A 148 -10.40 5.94 15.15
N LYS A 149 -10.31 6.86 14.18
CA LYS A 149 -9.50 6.66 12.97
C LYS A 149 -8.01 6.47 13.29
N GLN A 150 -7.46 7.23 14.23
CA GLN A 150 -6.07 7.05 14.68
C GLN A 150 -5.86 5.71 15.39
N PHE A 151 -6.79 5.31 16.27
CA PHE A 151 -6.76 4.03 16.97
C PHE A 151 -6.84 2.84 16.00
N PHE A 152 -7.75 2.87 15.03
CA PHE A 152 -7.87 1.83 14.01
C PHE A 152 -6.63 1.76 13.11
N PHE A 153 -6.04 2.90 12.73
CA PHE A 153 -4.82 2.92 11.92
C PHE A 153 -3.63 2.29 12.65
N LYS A 154 -3.41 2.67 13.91
CA LYS A 154 -2.31 2.16 14.75
C LYS A 154 -2.46 0.66 15.04
N ASN A 155 -3.69 0.21 15.33
CA ASN A 155 -3.95 -1.21 15.57
C ASN A 155 -3.92 -2.07 14.29
N ARG A 156 -4.30 -1.53 13.12
CA ARG A 156 -4.22 -2.28 11.85
C ARG A 156 -2.77 -2.53 11.43
N ILE A 157 -1.87 -1.57 11.66
CA ILE A 157 -0.43 -1.74 11.41
C ILE A 157 0.17 -2.79 12.35
N ASN A 158 -0.20 -2.77 13.63
CA ASN A 158 0.23 -3.80 14.59
C ASN A 158 -0.32 -5.18 14.18
N LEU A 159 -1.63 -5.30 13.90
CA LEU A 159 -2.25 -6.58 13.51
C LEU A 159 -1.64 -7.16 12.22
N ILE A 160 -1.35 -6.32 11.20
CA ILE A 160 -0.69 -6.75 9.96
C ILE A 160 0.72 -7.26 10.25
N THR A 161 1.47 -6.59 11.11
CA THR A 161 2.84 -6.98 11.46
C THR A 161 2.87 -8.31 12.20
N THR A 162 1.96 -8.51 13.17
CA THR A 162 1.87 -9.78 13.91
C THR A 162 1.35 -10.93 13.02
N HIS A 163 0.37 -10.67 12.15
CA HIS A 163 -0.18 -11.70 11.24
C HIS A 163 0.84 -12.10 10.15
N ARG A 164 1.74 -11.18 9.73
CA ARG A 164 2.83 -11.46 8.78
C ARG A 164 3.95 -12.29 9.41
N GLN A 165 4.28 -12.06 10.69
CA GLN A 165 5.22 -12.89 11.45
C GLN A 165 4.69 -14.33 11.64
N VAL A 166 3.43 -14.49 12.05
CA VAL A 166 2.83 -15.82 12.29
C VAL A 166 2.63 -16.61 10.99
N SER A 167 2.21 -15.96 9.90
CA SER A 167 2.05 -16.62 8.59
C SER A 167 3.39 -17.05 7.99
N PHE A 168 4.44 -16.24 8.14
CA PHE A 168 5.79 -16.60 7.69
C PHE A 168 6.36 -17.80 8.47
N GLN A 169 6.20 -17.83 9.80
CA GLN A 169 6.60 -18.97 10.64
C GLN A 169 5.82 -20.26 10.30
N LYS A 170 4.51 -20.14 10.01
CA LYS A 170 3.67 -21.29 9.61
C LYS A 170 3.98 -21.80 8.19
N GLN A 171 4.44 -20.93 7.30
CA GLN A 171 4.87 -21.31 5.95
C GLN A 171 6.25 -21.99 5.97
N MET A 172 7.18 -21.52 6.81
CA MET A 172 8.52 -22.12 6.96
C MET A 172 8.47 -23.49 7.66
N SER A 173 7.61 -23.66 8.66
CA SER A 173 7.43 -24.98 9.31
C SER A 173 6.82 -26.02 8.35
N ARG A 174 5.91 -25.62 7.45
CA ARG A 174 5.32 -26.50 6.44
C ARG A 174 6.30 -26.91 5.34
N SER A 175 7.21 -26.02 4.91
CA SER A 175 8.26 -26.39 3.94
C SER A 175 9.27 -27.37 4.54
N LEU A 176 9.68 -27.16 5.79
CA LEU A 176 10.61 -28.07 6.50
C LEU A 176 10.00 -29.46 6.80
N LEU A 177 8.68 -29.55 7.00
CA LEU A 177 7.97 -30.84 7.13
C LEU A 177 7.81 -31.55 5.78
N SER A 178 7.66 -30.80 4.69
CA SER A 178 7.59 -31.33 3.32
C SER A 178 8.93 -31.93 2.89
N GLU A 179 10.04 -31.25 3.17
CA GLU A 179 11.39 -31.73 2.80
C GLU A 179 11.79 -32.97 3.60
N LYS A 180 11.45 -33.05 4.89
CA LYS A 180 11.69 -34.24 5.73
C LYS A 180 10.86 -35.46 5.34
N SER A 181 9.71 -35.27 4.67
CA SER A 181 8.86 -36.37 4.22
C SER A 181 9.25 -36.91 2.84
N LEU A 182 9.92 -36.12 2.00
CA LEU A 182 10.55 -36.58 0.75
C LEU A 182 11.84 -37.37 1.01
N SER A 183 12.64 -36.96 1.99
CA SER A 183 13.93 -37.61 2.33
C SER A 183 13.81 -39.00 2.99
N LYS A 184 12.61 -39.47 3.35
CA LYS A 184 12.37 -40.79 3.98
C LYS A 184 11.78 -41.84 3.02
N LYS A 185 11.74 -41.57 1.71
CA LYS A 185 11.18 -42.47 0.69
C LYS A 185 12.20 -42.99 -0.33
N GLU A 186 13.49 -42.85 -0.04
CA GLU A 186 14.58 -43.53 -0.76
C GLU A 186 15.19 -44.62 0.12
#